data_AF-A0A971SR73-F1
#
_entry.id   AF-A0A971SR73-F1
#
_cell.length_a   1.000
_cell.length_b   1.000
_cell.length_c   1.000
_cell.angle_alpha   90.00
_cell.angle_beta   90.00
_cell.angle_gamma   90.00
#
_symmetry.space_group_name_H-M   'P 1'
#
loop_
_entity.id
_entity.type
_entity.pdbx_description
1 polymer ?
#
loop_
_entity_poly.entity_id
_entity_poly.type
_entity_poly.pdbx_seq_one_letter_code
_entity_poly.pdbx_strand_id
1 'polypeptide(L)'
;MDQKQMVRQVIDFQKASFDNSFNAMVLIQEQTEKMAKTFLDQANWLPEEGKSVLNQWIGAYKKGRDDFKKSVDENFRKVDEYFSAAEKSKK
;
A
#
# COMPACT_ATOMS: atom_id res chain seq x y z
N MET A 1 26.40 17.03 11.01
CA MET A 1 25.67 16.42 9.88
C MET A 1 24.97 17.54 9.12
N ASP A 2 25.04 17.55 7.79
CA ASP A 2 24.26 18.50 6.98
C ASP A 2 22.77 18.28 7.31
N GLN A 3 22.01 19.35 7.54
CA GLN A 3 20.56 19.30 7.79
C GLN A 3 19.84 18.47 6.71
N LYS A 4 20.32 18.51 5.46
CA LYS A 4 19.79 17.69 4.36
C LYS A 4 20.00 16.18 4.55
N GLN A 5 21.15 15.76 5.10
CA GLN A 5 21.41 14.34 5.38
C GLN A 5 20.50 13.81 6.50
N MET A 6 20.26 14.61 7.55
CA MET A 6 19.31 14.22 8.60
C MET A 6 17.89 14.09 8.06
N VAL A 7 17.45 15.01 7.21
CA VAL A 7 16.12 14.95 6.59
C VAL A 7 15.98 13.72 5.68
N ARG A 8 17.00 13.40 4.87
CA ARG A 8 17.01 12.18 4.04
C ARG A 8 16.87 10.90 4.87
N GLN A 9 17.65 10.78 5.94
CA GLN A 9 17.57 9.62 6.85
C GLN A 9 16.18 9.45 7.48
N VAL A 10 15.53 10.55 7.88
CA VAL A 10 14.16 10.50 8.44
C VAL A 10 13.16 10.01 7.38
N ILE A 11 13.29 10.48 6.14
CA ILE A 11 12.42 10.08 5.03
C ILE A 11 12.63 8.61 4.68
N ASP A 12 13.86 8.13 4.63
CA ASP A 12 14.18 6.72 4.40
C ASP A 12 13.58 5.82 5.50
N PHE A 13 13.69 6.26 6.76
CA PHE A 13 13.07 5.57 7.90
C PHE A 13 11.53 5.53 7.78
N GLN A 14 10.90 6.66 7.42
CA GLN A 14 9.45 6.72 7.20
C GLN A 14 9.01 5.80 6.06
N LYS A 15 9.76 5.77 4.95
CA LYS A 15 9.50 4.87 3.83
C LYS A 15 9.57 3.42 4.26
N ALA A 16 10.65 3.01 4.93
CA ALA A 16 10.82 1.64 5.40
C ALA A 16 9.72 1.23 6.40
N SER A 17 9.35 2.12 7.31
CA SER A 17 8.26 1.89 8.28
C SER A 17 6.92 1.72 7.56
N PHE A 18 6.62 2.60 6.60
CA PHE A 18 5.42 2.49 5.78
C PHE A 18 5.39 1.19 4.98
N ASP A 19 6.46 0.84 4.27
CA ASP A 19 6.57 -0.38 3.47
C ASP A 19 6.29 -1.63 4.33
N ASN A 20 6.89 -1.69 5.52
CA ASN A 20 6.70 -2.82 6.44
C ASN A 20 5.26 -2.89 6.98
N SER A 21 4.71 -1.78 7.47
CA SER A 21 3.33 -1.74 7.97
C SER A 21 2.30 -2.03 6.89
N PHE A 22 2.53 -1.50 5.67
CA PHE A 22 1.68 -1.76 4.52
C PHE A 22 1.70 -3.25 4.15
N ASN A 23 2.87 -3.87 4.05
CA ASN A 23 2.98 -5.30 3.74
C ASN A 23 2.30 -6.18 4.81
N ALA A 24 2.46 -5.86 6.10
CA ALA A 24 1.76 -6.55 7.18
C ALA A 24 0.23 -6.43 7.04
N MET A 25 -0.27 -5.24 6.71
CA MET A 25 -1.69 -5.01 6.46
C MET A 25 -2.19 -5.80 5.24
N VAL A 26 -1.42 -5.85 4.14
CA VAL A 26 -1.78 -6.64 2.95
C VAL A 26 -1.93 -8.12 3.32
N LEU A 27 -0.98 -8.69 4.06
CA LEU A 27 -1.05 -10.09 4.51
C LEU A 27 -2.31 -10.39 5.33
N ILE A 28 -2.64 -9.52 6.29
CA ILE A 28 -3.86 -9.67 7.11
C ILE A 28 -5.11 -9.60 6.24
N GLN A 29 -5.16 -8.67 5.30
CA GLN A 29 -6.29 -8.53 4.38
C GLN A 29 -6.44 -9.74 3.47
N GLU A 30 -5.36 -10.26 2.89
CA GLU A 30 -5.39 -11.47 2.06
C GLU A 30 -5.89 -12.69 2.84
N GLN A 31 -5.44 -12.85 4.10
CA GLN A 31 -5.90 -13.93 4.95
C GLN A 31 -7.39 -13.78 5.31
N THR A 32 -7.83 -12.55 5.61
CA THR A 32 -9.24 -12.24 5.91
C THR A 32 -10.13 -12.47 4.69
N GLU A 33 -9.70 -12.06 3.51
CA GLU A 33 -10.42 -12.30 2.26
C GLU A 33 -10.54 -13.78 1.92
N LYS A 34 -9.48 -14.57 2.14
CA LYS A 34 -9.53 -16.01 1.95
C LYS A 34 -10.60 -16.64 2.84
N MET A 35 -10.63 -16.25 4.12
CA MET A 35 -11.64 -16.70 5.07
C MET A 35 -13.05 -16.25 4.66
N ALA A 36 -13.20 -14.98 4.28
CA ALA A 36 -14.47 -14.43 3.82
C ALA A 36 -14.99 -15.15 2.56
N LYS A 37 -14.11 -15.45 1.60
CA LYS A 37 -14.45 -16.21 0.40
C LYS A 37 -14.93 -17.61 0.74
N THR A 38 -14.22 -18.33 1.61
CA THR A 38 -14.66 -19.66 2.09
C THR A 38 -16.02 -19.59 2.75
N PHE A 39 -16.28 -18.57 3.57
CA PHE A 39 -17.59 -18.37 4.20
C PHE A 39 -18.70 -18.10 3.17
N LEU A 40 -18.44 -17.27 2.16
CA LEU A 40 -19.39 -16.95 1.10
C LEU A 40 -19.69 -18.15 0.20
N ASP A 41 -18.69 -18.98 -0.08
CA ASP A 41 -18.87 -20.22 -0.87
C ASP A 41 -19.79 -21.21 -0.14
N GLN A 42 -19.78 -21.21 1.21
CA GLN A 42 -20.64 -22.06 2.06
C GLN A 42 -22.00 -21.42 2.38
N ALA A 43 -22.20 -20.15 2.03
CA ALA A 43 -23.42 -19.41 2.32
C ALA A 43 -24.54 -19.77 1.34
N ASN A 44 -25.19 -20.92 1.56
CA ASN A 44 -26.34 -21.39 0.78
C ASN A 44 -27.56 -20.45 0.80
N TRP A 45 -27.58 -19.49 1.74
CA TRP A 45 -28.61 -18.47 1.88
C TRP A 45 -28.39 -17.24 0.99
N LEU A 46 -27.19 -17.09 0.38
CA LEU A 46 -26.85 -15.93 -0.42
C LEU A 46 -27.01 -16.26 -1.93
N PRO A 47 -27.85 -15.51 -2.67
CA PRO A 47 -27.95 -15.65 -4.12
C PRO A 47 -26.63 -15.32 -4.84
N GLU A 48 -26.46 -15.84 -6.05
CA GLU A 48 -25.23 -15.65 -6.85
C GLU A 48 -24.96 -14.17 -7.16
N GLU A 49 -25.99 -13.35 -7.36
CA GLU A 49 -25.83 -11.90 -7.54
C GLU A 49 -25.19 -11.25 -6.30
N GLY A 50 -25.59 -11.69 -5.10
CA GLY A 50 -25.02 -11.22 -3.83
C GLY A 50 -23.54 -11.60 -3.69
N LYS A 51 -23.19 -12.84 -4.06
CA LYS A 51 -21.79 -13.30 -4.10
C LYS A 51 -20.96 -12.47 -5.08
N SER A 52 -21.51 -12.16 -6.25
CA SER A 52 -20.85 -11.34 -7.27
C SER A 52 -20.54 -9.94 -6.77
N VAL A 53 -21.49 -9.26 -6.13
CA VAL A 53 -21.29 -7.92 -5.56
C VAL A 53 -20.19 -7.91 -4.49
N LEU A 54 -20.16 -8.92 -3.61
CA LEU A 54 -19.11 -9.03 -2.59
C LEU A 54 -17.73 -9.27 -3.21
N ASN A 55 -17.64 -10.12 -4.23
CA ASN A 55 -16.39 -10.33 -4.97
C ASN A 55 -15.90 -9.05 -5.66
N GLN A 56 -16.81 -8.27 -6.26
CA GLN A 56 -16.47 -6.97 -6.84
C GLN A 56 -15.97 -5.98 -5.79
N TRP A 57 -16.62 -5.94 -4.62
CA TRP A 57 -16.21 -5.09 -3.51
C TRP A 57 -14.81 -5.45 -2.98
N ILE A 58 -14.50 -6.74 -2.81
CA ILE A 58 -13.16 -7.22 -2.46
C ILE A 58 -12.13 -6.78 -3.52
N GLY A 59 -12.47 -6.93 -4.80
CA GLY A 59 -11.61 -6.49 -5.91
C GLY A 59 -11.35 -4.98 -5.91
N ALA A 60 -12.38 -4.17 -5.65
CA ALA A 60 -12.25 -2.72 -5.54
C ALA A 60 -11.35 -2.32 -4.34
N TYR A 61 -11.48 -3.02 -3.21
CA TYR A 61 -10.64 -2.79 -2.04
C TYR A 61 -9.17 -3.16 -2.28
N LYS A 62 -8.89 -4.26 -3.00
CA LYS A 62 -7.55 -4.59 -3.50
C LYS A 62 -6.98 -3.47 -4.35
N LYS A 63 -7.71 -3.08 -5.39
CA LYS A 63 -7.28 -2.01 -6.28
C LYS A 63 -6.98 -0.72 -5.52
N GLY A 64 -7.85 -0.34 -4.57
CA GLY A 64 -7.67 0.84 -3.73
C GLY A 64 -6.38 0.80 -2.92
N ARG A 65 -6.05 -0.34 -2.30
CA ARG A 65 -4.79 -0.49 -1.54
C ARG A 65 -3.56 -0.37 -2.44
N ASP A 66 -3.60 -0.99 -3.63
CA ASP A 66 -2.48 -0.99 -4.57
C ASP A 66 -2.25 0.40 -5.15
N ASP A 67 -3.33 1.11 -5.50
CA ASP A 67 -3.26 2.48 -5.99
C ASP A 67 -2.74 3.44 -4.90
N PHE A 68 -3.14 3.23 -3.64
CA PHE A 68 -2.58 3.97 -2.51
C PHE A 68 -1.08 3.72 -2.36
N LYS A 69 -0.63 2.46 -2.41
CA LYS A 69 0.81 2.11 -2.34
C LYS A 69 1.60 2.78 -3.44
N LYS A 70 1.13 2.70 -4.69
CA LYS A 70 1.75 3.36 -5.84
C LYS A 70 1.87 4.87 -5.63
N SER A 71 0.83 5.52 -5.11
CA SER A 71 0.86 6.95 -4.84
C SER A 71 1.91 7.31 -3.78
N VAL A 72 2.02 6.53 -2.71
CA VAL A 72 3.03 6.73 -1.67
C VAL A 72 4.44 6.52 -2.21
N ASP A 73 4.67 5.44 -2.98
CA ASP A 73 5.97 5.15 -3.60
C ASP A 73 6.41 6.25 -4.57
N GLU A 74 5.47 6.75 -5.39
CA GLU A 74 5.71 7.86 -6.30
C GLU A 74 6.10 9.13 -5.55
N ASN A 75 5.47 9.43 -4.42
CA ASN A 75 5.80 10.59 -3.60
C ASN A 75 7.19 10.45 -2.97
N PHE A 76 7.54 9.28 -2.44
CA PHE A 76 8.89 9.03 -1.93
C PHE A 76 9.96 9.15 -3.03
N ARG A 77 9.67 8.66 -4.24
CA ARG A 77 10.57 8.83 -5.40
C ARG A 77 10.81 10.31 -5.72
N LYS A 78 9.77 11.12 -5.81
CA LYS A 78 9.89 12.57 -6.08
C LYS A 78 10.72 13.29 -5.02
N VAL A 79 10.58 12.88 -3.77
CA VAL A 79 11.39 13.40 -2.66
C VAL A 79 12.87 13.06 -2.85
N ASP A 80 13.20 11.80 -3.16
CA ASP A 80 14.59 11.38 -3.41
C ASP A 80 15.20 12.09 -4.65
N GLU A 81 14.40 12.27 -5.71
CA GLU A 81 14.79 13.06 -6.89
C GLU A 81 15.09 14.53 -6.53
N TYR A 82 14.25 15.16 -5.71
CA TYR A 82 14.47 16.53 -5.24
C TYR A 82 15.80 16.67 -4.47
N PHE A 83 16.07 15.76 -3.54
CA PHE A 83 17.32 15.78 -2.77
C PHE A 83 18.53 15.50 -3.67
N SER A 84 18.44 14.53 -4.58
CA SER A 84 19.51 14.21 -5.54
C SER A 84 19.81 15.36 -6.51
N ALA A 85 18.79 16.06 -7.00
CA ALA A 85 18.97 17.26 -7.83
C ALA A 85 19.62 18.40 -7.04
N ALA A 86 19.21 18.61 -5.79
CA ALA A 86 19.75 19.63 -4.90
C ALA A 86 21.21 19.36 -4.45
N GLU A 87 21.65 18.10 -4.48
CA GLU A 87 23.06 17.71 -4.28
C GLU A 87 23.90 17.99 -5.53
N LYS A 88 23.37 17.69 -6.73
CA LYS A 88 24.05 17.96 -8.01
C LYS A 88 24.25 19.44 -8.29
N SER A 89 23.32 20.31 -7.88
CA SER A 89 23.43 21.77 -8.08
C SER A 89 24.42 22.48 -7.15
N LYS A 90 24.97 21.77 -6.14
CA LYS A 90 25.99 22.28 -5.21
C LYS A 90 27.43 21.93 -5.64
N LYS A 91 27.60 21.09 -6.66
CA LYS A 91 28.88 20.77 -7.32
C LYS A 91 29.08 21.69 -8.52
#